data_AF-A0AAP7DHL0-F1
#
_entry.id   AF-A0AAP7DHL0-F1
#
_cell.length_a   1.000
_cell.length_b   1.000
_cell.length_c   1.000
_cell.angle_alpha   90.00
_cell.angle_beta   90.00
_cell.angle_gamma   90.00
#
_symmetry.space_group_name_H-M   'P 1'
#
loop_
_entity.id
_entity.type
_entity.pdbx_description
1 polymer ?
#
loop_
_entity_poly.entity_id
_entity_poly.type
_entity_poly.pdbx_seq_one_letter_code
_entity_poly.pdbx_strand_id
1 'polypeptide(L)'
;MVEFILLWGFYILTFYAFLPGLISRLFGFRVFQKGRTERELALTFDDGPDPIYTPQLLDLLKKYNAKATFFVVGIHAEQHPELLKRMHDEGHLIGIHNYVHKSNWLMRPKTVKRQIRKTSDIIQSVTGKRTNYYRPPWGIVNLFDYGNLGYLQIILWSVLFGDWRKKLGAERLYQRMMKRCRGGEVLLLHDCGLTLGADREAPANMLEALERFLEEAEKRELRCVRIDELIRLTDQARIENPSWLRRTVVRLWFLYEKGFHSVFALKTTNSEQPVFHFRVRPYHGKAVMLDDGVELKHNDLVLELHFDNKLLYDIGHRSRTSMQIAIQMIRSVERTLPELADYLLSDDNLRANVKALYGVSMMHRGPEQFGFTVRDLPRGLFSWVTRRYLRLLMSIIHPQGQNRLKQQAEQMIPKLIIMSTETLLSRYGKNRNYAFDANASERIVLVDQKVENAAHPL
;
A
#
# COMPACT_ATOMS: atom_id res chain seq x y z
N MET A 1 44.35 12.48 -15.46
CA MET A 1 43.47 12.97 -14.36
C MET A 1 42.17 13.56 -14.89
N VAL A 2 42.21 14.49 -15.85
CA VAL A 2 41.02 15.09 -16.49
C VAL A 2 40.14 14.05 -17.20
N GLU A 3 40.71 13.14 -18.00
CA GLU A 3 39.95 12.05 -18.65
C GLU A 3 39.24 11.14 -17.65
N PHE A 4 39.88 10.83 -16.51
CA PHE A 4 39.28 10.01 -15.46
C PHE A 4 38.11 10.74 -14.80
N ILE A 5 38.24 12.05 -14.54
CA ILE A 5 37.14 12.89 -14.00
C ILE A 5 35.98 13.00 -15.00
N LEU A 6 36.26 13.17 -16.30
CA LEU A 6 35.26 13.23 -17.36
C LEU A 6 34.53 11.89 -17.52
N LEU A 7 35.26 10.78 -17.46
CA LEU A 7 34.71 9.42 -17.53
C LEU A 7 33.81 9.13 -16.33
N TRP A 8 34.24 9.45 -15.10
CA TRP A 8 33.41 9.31 -13.90
C TRP A 8 32.20 10.26 -13.91
N GLY A 9 32.37 11.49 -14.39
CA GLY A 9 31.27 12.42 -14.62
C GLY A 9 30.23 11.86 -15.60
N PHE A 10 30.68 11.25 -16.69
CA PHE A 10 29.84 10.58 -17.68
C PHE A 10 29.10 9.36 -17.08
N TYR A 11 29.79 8.51 -16.33
CA TYR A 11 29.18 7.36 -15.65
C TYR A 11 28.15 7.80 -14.61
N ILE A 12 28.45 8.82 -13.81
CA ILE A 12 27.50 9.38 -12.84
C ILE A 12 26.28 9.94 -13.58
N LEU A 13 26.46 10.78 -14.60
CA LEU A 13 25.33 11.35 -15.36
C LEU A 13 24.47 10.25 -16.01
N THR A 14 25.11 9.20 -16.54
CA THR A 14 24.44 8.10 -17.23
C THR A 14 23.66 7.20 -16.27
N PHE A 15 24.28 6.69 -15.21
CA PHE A 15 23.67 5.69 -14.33
C PHE A 15 22.88 6.29 -13.17
N TYR A 16 23.21 7.50 -12.72
CA TYR A 16 22.48 8.16 -11.65
C TYR A 16 21.23 8.91 -12.15
N ALA A 17 21.29 9.43 -13.38
CA ALA A 17 20.34 10.43 -13.86
C ALA A 17 19.61 9.99 -15.14
N PHE A 18 20.35 9.64 -16.20
CA PHE A 18 19.75 9.31 -17.50
C PHE A 18 19.03 7.95 -17.51
N LEU A 19 19.72 6.88 -17.10
CA LEU A 19 19.19 5.52 -17.15
C LEU A 19 17.97 5.33 -16.21
N PRO A 20 17.96 5.85 -14.97
CA PRO A 20 16.78 5.76 -14.11
C PRO A 20 15.59 6.57 -14.65
N GLY A 21 15.82 7.74 -15.25
CA GLY A 21 14.77 8.52 -15.91
C GLY A 21 14.18 7.79 -17.13
N LEU A 22 15.04 7.20 -17.96
CA LEU A 22 14.64 6.40 -19.11
C LEU A 22 13.82 5.16 -18.70
N ILE A 23 14.29 4.44 -17.67
CA ILE A 23 13.59 3.25 -17.16
C ILE A 23 12.21 3.62 -16.59
N SER A 24 12.11 4.71 -15.83
CA SER A 24 10.83 5.22 -15.31
C SER A 24 9.86 5.54 -16.44
N ARG A 25 10.35 6.19 -17.51
CA ARG A 25 9.53 6.68 -18.61
C ARG A 25 9.09 5.58 -19.57
N LEU A 26 9.91 4.56 -19.78
CA LEU A 26 9.60 3.46 -20.68
C LEU A 26 8.86 2.31 -19.98
N PHE A 27 9.21 2.01 -18.72
CA PHE A 27 8.71 0.82 -18.03
C PHE A 27 7.81 1.12 -16.83
N GLY A 28 7.61 2.39 -16.47
CA GLY A 28 6.77 2.77 -15.32
C GLY A 28 7.29 2.26 -13.98
N PHE A 29 8.59 1.97 -13.87
CA PHE A 29 9.15 1.40 -12.64
C PHE A 29 9.09 2.42 -11.50
N ARG A 30 8.36 2.10 -10.42
CA ARG A 30 8.12 2.93 -9.22
C ARG A 30 7.40 4.28 -9.46
N VAL A 31 6.87 4.50 -10.65
CA VAL A 31 6.14 5.73 -11.00
C VAL A 31 4.74 5.36 -11.50
N PHE A 32 3.77 6.25 -11.30
CA PHE A 32 2.46 6.14 -11.93
C PHE A 32 2.38 7.18 -13.05
N GLN A 33 2.03 6.75 -14.27
CA GLN A 33 2.00 7.61 -15.46
C GLN A 33 0.71 7.47 -16.26
N LYS A 34 0.04 6.32 -16.15
CA LYS A 34 -1.16 6.00 -16.92
C LYS A 34 -2.02 5.00 -16.15
N GLY A 35 -3.32 5.23 -16.14
CA GLY A 35 -4.31 4.32 -15.61
C GLY A 35 -4.73 3.22 -16.58
N ARG A 36 -5.47 2.23 -16.07
CA ARG A 36 -6.17 1.21 -16.85
C ARG A 36 -7.66 1.32 -16.60
N THR A 37 -8.24 2.36 -17.17
CA THR A 37 -9.65 2.71 -17.06
C THR A 37 -10.17 3.12 -18.43
N GLU A 38 -11.46 2.93 -18.68
CA GLU A 38 -12.07 3.28 -19.96
C GLU A 38 -12.68 4.69 -19.95
N ARG A 39 -13.19 5.14 -18.79
CA ARG A 39 -13.95 6.38 -18.68
C ARG A 39 -13.26 7.46 -17.83
N GLU A 40 -12.35 7.09 -16.95
CA GLU A 40 -11.72 8.03 -16.03
C GLU A 40 -10.36 8.50 -16.54
N LEU A 41 -10.12 9.81 -16.51
CA LEU A 41 -8.82 10.42 -16.77
C LEU A 41 -8.45 11.37 -15.63
N ALA A 42 -7.17 11.70 -15.51
CA ALA A 42 -6.71 12.64 -14.50
C ALA A 42 -6.15 13.91 -15.12
N LEU A 43 -6.73 15.04 -14.72
CA LEU A 43 -6.15 16.37 -14.94
C LEU A 43 -5.15 16.66 -13.83
N THR A 44 -3.93 16.99 -14.21
CA THR A 44 -2.87 17.35 -13.26
C THR A 44 -2.24 18.68 -13.62
N PHE A 45 -2.06 19.54 -12.62
CA PHE A 45 -1.56 20.90 -12.78
C PHE A 45 -0.28 21.06 -11.95
N ASP A 46 0.80 21.47 -12.61
CA ASP A 46 2.10 21.74 -11.98
C ASP A 46 2.32 23.25 -11.83
N ASP A 47 3.28 23.63 -10.98
CA ASP A 47 3.85 24.96 -10.79
C ASP A 47 3.07 25.96 -9.93
N GLY A 48 1.77 25.78 -9.74
CA GLY A 48 0.96 26.62 -8.86
C GLY A 48 1.27 26.51 -7.36
N PRO A 49 0.49 27.21 -6.50
CA PRO A 49 -0.61 28.10 -6.88
C PRO A 49 -0.15 29.47 -7.41
N ASP A 50 -0.82 29.98 -8.44
CA ASP A 50 -0.72 31.33 -8.97
C ASP A 50 -1.95 32.15 -8.55
N PRO A 51 -1.80 33.34 -7.96
CA PRO A 51 -2.92 34.11 -7.42
C PRO A 51 -3.89 34.65 -8.48
N ILE A 52 -3.51 34.66 -9.77
CA ILE A 52 -4.34 35.14 -10.87
C ILE A 52 -5.06 33.96 -11.53
N TYR A 53 -4.31 32.91 -11.89
CA TYR A 53 -4.84 31.84 -12.75
C TYR A 53 -5.41 30.65 -11.97
N THR A 54 -4.84 30.28 -10.83
CA THR A 54 -5.34 29.16 -10.02
C THR A 54 -6.78 29.36 -9.55
N PRO A 55 -7.23 30.56 -9.09
CA PRO A 55 -8.63 30.79 -8.76
C PRO A 55 -9.58 30.54 -9.93
N GLN A 56 -9.23 31.01 -11.14
CA GLN A 56 -10.01 30.83 -12.36
C GLN A 56 -10.09 29.35 -12.76
N LEU A 57 -8.98 28.62 -12.59
CA LEU A 57 -8.94 27.18 -12.82
C LEU A 57 -9.87 26.43 -11.85
N LEU A 58 -9.88 26.79 -10.57
CA LEU A 58 -10.76 26.19 -9.57
C LEU A 58 -12.23 26.45 -9.89
N ASP A 59 -12.58 27.68 -10.29
CA ASP A 59 -13.93 28.02 -10.75
C ASP A 59 -14.35 27.19 -11.98
N LEU A 60 -13.44 27.02 -12.95
CA LEU A 60 -13.68 26.21 -14.14
C LEU A 60 -13.86 24.72 -13.79
N LEU A 61 -13.01 24.14 -12.95
CA LEU A 61 -13.16 22.75 -12.50
C LEU A 61 -14.48 22.54 -11.75
N LYS A 62 -14.88 23.51 -10.92
CA LYS A 62 -16.16 23.49 -10.22
C LYS A 62 -17.35 23.53 -11.18
N LYS A 63 -17.30 24.38 -12.21
CA LYS A 63 -18.35 24.49 -13.26
C LYS A 63 -18.65 23.13 -13.92
N TYR A 64 -17.62 22.34 -14.21
CA TYR A 64 -17.77 21.02 -14.85
C TYR A 64 -17.76 19.85 -13.86
N ASN A 65 -17.87 20.11 -12.55
CA ASN A 65 -17.77 19.10 -11.49
C ASN A 65 -16.54 18.17 -11.64
N ALA A 66 -15.44 18.70 -12.18
CA ALA A 66 -14.22 17.96 -12.44
C ALA A 66 -13.33 17.96 -11.19
N LYS A 67 -12.67 16.83 -10.89
CA LYS A 67 -11.61 16.77 -9.87
C LYS A 67 -10.24 16.67 -10.52
N ALA A 68 -9.28 17.40 -9.96
CA ALA A 68 -7.91 17.45 -10.43
C ALA A 68 -6.90 17.15 -9.31
N THR A 69 -5.63 17.04 -9.71
CA THR A 69 -4.49 16.95 -8.78
C THR A 69 -3.51 18.09 -9.05
N PHE A 70 -3.20 18.87 -8.03
CA PHE A 70 -2.29 20.02 -8.11
C PHE A 70 -0.93 19.66 -7.49
N PHE A 71 0.14 19.66 -8.26
CA PHE A 71 1.50 19.51 -7.76
C PHE A 71 2.09 20.90 -7.52
N VAL A 72 2.00 21.35 -6.27
CA VAL A 72 2.33 22.73 -5.91
C VAL A 72 3.82 22.90 -5.61
N VAL A 73 4.36 24.04 -6.03
CA VAL A 73 5.71 24.47 -5.64
C VAL A 73 5.63 25.10 -4.26
N GLY A 74 6.45 24.62 -3.33
CA GLY A 74 6.31 24.96 -1.92
C GLY A 74 6.45 26.46 -1.59
N ILE A 75 7.26 27.21 -2.33
CA ILE A 75 7.37 28.66 -2.12
C ILE A 75 6.07 29.40 -2.48
N HIS A 76 5.39 28.99 -3.56
CA HIS A 76 4.09 29.55 -3.94
C HIS A 76 3.00 29.12 -2.94
N ALA A 77 3.05 27.86 -2.50
CA ALA A 77 2.13 27.33 -1.50
C ALA A 77 2.25 28.04 -0.14
N GLU A 78 3.46 28.44 0.25
CA GLU A 78 3.73 29.22 1.47
C GLU A 78 3.18 30.66 1.36
N GLN A 79 3.20 31.24 0.15
CA GLN A 79 2.70 32.59 -0.13
C GLN A 79 1.17 32.65 -0.26
N HIS A 80 0.53 31.56 -0.70
CA HIS A 80 -0.90 31.49 -0.98
C HIS A 80 -1.60 30.31 -0.28
N PRO A 81 -1.55 30.22 1.06
CA PRO A 81 -2.18 29.14 1.81
C PRO A 81 -3.70 29.09 1.64
N GLU A 82 -4.35 30.22 1.37
CA GLU A 82 -5.78 30.32 1.07
C GLU A 82 -6.17 29.51 -0.17
N LEU A 83 -5.31 29.46 -1.20
CA LEU A 83 -5.55 28.68 -2.41
C LEU A 83 -5.37 27.19 -2.17
N LEU A 84 -4.40 26.80 -1.33
CA LEU A 84 -4.27 25.41 -0.89
C LEU A 84 -5.51 24.95 -0.12
N LYS A 85 -6.03 25.79 0.78
CA LYS A 85 -7.26 25.50 1.52
C LYS A 85 -8.43 25.35 0.56
N ARG A 86 -8.58 26.26 -0.40
CA ARG A 86 -9.63 26.21 -1.43
C ARG A 86 -9.54 24.94 -2.27
N MET A 87 -8.35 24.58 -2.77
CA MET A 87 -8.13 23.32 -3.49
C MET A 87 -8.60 22.11 -2.67
N HIS A 88 -8.27 22.08 -1.38
CA HIS A 88 -8.64 21.01 -0.48
C HIS A 88 -10.14 20.93 -0.23
N ASP A 89 -10.76 22.06 0.11
CA ASP A 89 -12.18 22.17 0.44
C ASP A 89 -13.07 21.86 -0.79
N GLU A 90 -12.62 22.22 -1.99
CA GLU A 90 -13.28 21.85 -3.25
C GLU A 90 -13.02 20.40 -3.67
N GLY A 91 -12.28 19.63 -2.85
CA GLY A 91 -12.11 18.19 -2.98
C GLY A 91 -11.02 17.77 -3.97
N HIS A 92 -10.09 18.64 -4.33
CA HIS A 92 -8.95 18.29 -5.17
C HIS A 92 -7.84 17.61 -4.35
N LEU A 93 -6.90 16.96 -5.06
CA LEU A 93 -5.72 16.36 -4.45
C LEU A 93 -4.53 17.32 -4.57
N ILE A 94 -3.77 17.51 -3.49
CA ILE A 94 -2.58 18.36 -3.51
C ILE A 94 -1.36 17.45 -3.35
N GLY A 95 -0.43 17.53 -4.30
CA GLY A 95 0.85 16.84 -4.33
C GLY A 95 2.02 17.81 -4.25
N ILE A 96 3.23 17.27 -4.08
CA ILE A 96 4.46 18.06 -3.93
C ILE A 96 5.16 18.21 -5.28
N HIS A 97 5.57 19.44 -5.61
CA HIS A 97 6.45 19.76 -6.75
C HIS A 97 7.76 20.44 -6.32
N ASN A 98 8.40 19.87 -5.29
CA ASN A 98 9.51 20.49 -4.55
C ASN A 98 9.12 21.81 -3.84
N TYR A 99 10.08 22.46 -3.19
CA TYR A 99 9.89 23.76 -2.56
C TYR A 99 10.24 24.91 -3.52
N VAL A 100 11.27 24.72 -4.34
CA VAL A 100 11.59 25.57 -5.49
C VAL A 100 11.58 24.74 -6.77
N HIS A 101 11.19 25.36 -7.90
CA HIS A 101 11.12 24.68 -9.21
C HIS A 101 12.52 24.48 -9.84
N LYS A 102 13.38 23.72 -9.15
CA LYS A 102 14.73 23.35 -9.61
C LYS A 102 14.79 21.84 -9.90
N SER A 103 15.46 21.46 -10.99
CA SER A 103 15.67 20.06 -11.33
C SER A 103 16.44 19.32 -10.24
N ASN A 104 15.98 18.12 -9.91
CA ASN A 104 16.64 17.21 -8.96
C ASN A 104 18.06 16.84 -9.39
N TRP A 105 18.39 16.88 -10.69
CA TRP A 105 19.77 16.64 -11.18
C TRP A 105 20.78 17.67 -10.65
N LEU A 106 20.32 18.89 -10.39
CA LEU A 106 21.18 20.00 -9.95
C LEU A 106 21.20 20.14 -8.42
N MET A 107 20.64 19.16 -7.69
CA MET A 107 20.47 19.22 -6.25
C MET A 107 21.01 17.98 -5.55
N ARG A 108 21.64 18.18 -4.39
CA ARG A 108 22.07 17.07 -3.54
C ARG A 108 20.85 16.32 -2.98
N PRO A 109 20.92 14.99 -2.82
CA PRO A 109 19.89 14.17 -2.17
C PRO A 109 19.26 14.75 -0.88
N LYS A 110 20.11 15.22 0.04
CA LYS A 110 19.66 15.83 1.31
C LYS A 110 18.84 17.11 1.07
N THR A 111 19.19 17.89 0.04
CA THR A 111 18.48 19.11 -0.35
C THR A 111 17.10 18.77 -0.89
N VAL A 112 17.00 17.79 -1.80
CA VAL A 112 15.71 17.30 -2.34
C VAL A 112 14.79 16.86 -1.19
N LYS A 113 15.30 16.03 -0.27
CA LYS A 113 14.52 15.57 0.90
C LYS A 113 14.02 16.72 1.76
N ARG A 114 14.85 17.75 1.99
CA ARG A 114 14.46 18.95 2.76
C ARG A 114 13.38 19.75 2.04
N GLN A 115 13.50 19.93 0.73
CA GLN A 115 12.49 20.63 -0.06
C GLN A 115 11.13 19.91 -0.03
N ILE A 116 11.14 18.60 -0.30
CA ILE A 116 9.93 17.77 -0.24
C ILE A 116 9.30 17.83 1.15
N ARG A 117 10.09 17.71 2.21
CA ARG A 117 9.60 17.79 3.58
C ARG A 117 8.98 19.16 3.89
N LYS A 118 9.65 20.26 3.50
CA LYS A 118 9.13 21.61 3.73
C LYS A 118 7.77 21.80 3.04
N THR A 119 7.66 21.44 1.76
CA THR A 119 6.38 21.52 1.03
C THR A 119 5.31 20.62 1.65
N SER A 120 5.67 19.41 2.08
CA SER A 120 4.76 18.49 2.77
C SER A 120 4.23 19.07 4.09
N ASP A 121 5.08 19.76 4.85
CA ASP A 121 4.70 20.35 6.14
C ASP A 121 3.78 21.57 5.92
N ILE A 122 4.01 22.38 4.88
CA ILE A 122 3.12 23.46 4.46
C ILE A 122 1.73 22.90 4.10
N ILE A 123 1.66 21.90 3.21
CA ILE A 123 0.39 21.27 2.81
C ILE A 123 -0.35 20.71 4.04
N GLN A 124 0.36 20.04 4.94
CA GLN A 124 -0.24 19.49 6.16
C GLN A 124 -0.75 20.58 7.11
N SER A 125 -0.04 21.69 7.25
CA SER A 125 -0.45 22.80 8.11
C SER A 125 -1.76 23.45 7.65
N VAL A 126 -1.99 23.51 6.33
CA VAL A 126 -3.21 24.11 5.74
C VAL A 126 -4.37 23.12 5.68
N THR A 127 -4.11 21.87 5.32
CA THR A 127 -5.16 20.88 5.01
C THR A 127 -5.43 19.88 6.14
N GLY A 128 -4.60 19.88 7.19
CA GLY A 128 -4.59 18.86 8.23
C GLY A 128 -4.14 17.47 7.78
N LYS A 129 -3.82 17.28 6.48
CA LYS A 129 -3.46 15.98 5.89
C LYS A 129 -2.11 16.04 5.22
N ARG A 130 -1.30 15.00 5.47
CA ARG A 130 -0.02 14.84 4.77
C ARG A 130 -0.25 14.19 3.41
N THR A 131 0.30 14.77 2.35
CA THR A 131 0.21 14.20 1.00
C THR A 131 1.20 13.07 0.78
N ASN A 132 0.77 12.06 0.02
CA ASN A 132 1.58 10.90 -0.37
C ASN A 132 2.05 11.00 -1.82
N TYR A 133 1.82 12.12 -2.51
CA TYR A 133 2.05 12.24 -3.95
C TYR A 133 3.10 13.29 -4.25
N TYR A 134 4.03 12.93 -5.12
CA TYR A 134 5.15 13.78 -5.49
C TYR A 134 5.39 13.70 -6.99
N ARG A 135 5.62 14.85 -7.63
CA ARG A 135 6.09 14.94 -9.00
C ARG A 135 7.40 15.71 -9.00
N PRO A 136 8.53 15.14 -9.46
CA PRO A 136 9.76 15.89 -9.56
C PRO A 136 9.65 16.97 -10.64
N PRO A 137 10.19 18.18 -10.42
CA PRO A 137 10.34 19.18 -11.46
C PRO A 137 10.95 18.59 -12.73
N TRP A 138 10.39 18.98 -13.89
CA TRP A 138 10.79 18.48 -15.21
C TRP A 138 10.52 16.99 -15.47
N GLY A 139 9.89 16.27 -14.54
CA GLY A 139 9.67 14.82 -14.60
C GLY A 139 10.97 14.01 -14.55
N ILE A 140 12.05 14.63 -14.08
CA ILE A 140 13.38 14.04 -14.07
C ILE A 140 13.55 13.25 -12.77
N VAL A 141 13.59 11.93 -12.90
CA VAL A 141 13.78 10.98 -11.79
C VAL A 141 15.24 10.50 -11.79
N ASN A 142 15.93 10.59 -10.65
CA ASN A 142 17.29 10.05 -10.47
C ASN A 142 17.28 8.83 -9.53
N LEU A 143 18.41 8.11 -9.41
CA LEU A 143 18.52 6.90 -8.58
C LEU A 143 18.18 7.15 -7.09
N PHE A 144 18.35 8.38 -6.59
CA PHE A 144 17.94 8.74 -5.23
C PHE A 144 16.42 8.80 -5.06
N ASP A 145 15.69 9.33 -6.06
CA ASP A 145 14.23 9.33 -6.05
C ASP A 145 13.66 7.90 -5.94
N TYR A 146 14.36 6.91 -6.51
CA TYR A 146 14.03 5.48 -6.36
C TYR A 146 14.31 4.92 -4.95
N GLY A 147 15.33 5.42 -4.26
CA GLY A 147 15.88 4.80 -3.05
C GLY A 147 15.35 5.35 -1.72
N ASN A 148 14.90 6.62 -1.66
CA ASN A 148 14.86 7.33 -0.38
C ASN A 148 13.66 8.30 -0.17
N LEU A 149 12.61 8.21 -0.99
CA LEU A 149 11.39 9.02 -0.84
C LEU A 149 10.37 8.42 0.14
N GLY A 150 10.66 7.26 0.74
CA GLY A 150 9.87 6.65 1.81
C GLY A 150 8.45 6.29 1.36
N TYR A 151 7.47 7.03 1.91
CA TYR A 151 6.03 6.78 1.71
C TYR A 151 5.46 7.44 0.44
N LEU A 152 6.23 8.29 -0.25
CA LEU A 152 5.76 9.05 -1.41
C LEU A 152 5.66 8.18 -2.67
N GLN A 153 4.55 8.32 -3.39
CA GLN A 153 4.33 7.79 -4.72
C GLN A 153 4.72 8.86 -5.76
N ILE A 154 5.66 8.53 -6.64
CA ILE A 154 6.03 9.40 -7.76
C ILE A 154 4.93 9.32 -8.82
N ILE A 155 4.45 10.49 -9.24
CA ILE A 155 3.46 10.67 -10.29
C ILE A 155 4.10 11.41 -11.46
N LEU A 156 4.09 10.81 -12.64
CA LEU A 156 4.44 11.47 -13.89
C LEU A 156 3.17 11.59 -14.74
N TRP A 157 3.30 11.51 -16.07
CA TRP A 157 2.20 11.75 -16.99
C TRP A 157 2.30 10.85 -18.21
N SER A 158 1.17 10.62 -18.86
CA SER A 158 1.11 9.90 -20.13
C SER A 158 1.24 10.85 -21.33
N VAL A 159 0.87 12.12 -21.15
CA VAL A 159 0.95 13.15 -22.18
C VAL A 159 1.38 14.50 -21.61
N LEU A 160 2.19 15.22 -22.40
CA LEU A 160 2.64 16.59 -22.16
C LEU A 160 2.29 17.46 -23.35
N PHE A 161 1.69 18.62 -23.13
CA PHE A 161 1.11 19.41 -24.22
C PHE A 161 1.94 20.63 -24.66
N GLY A 162 2.85 21.13 -23.83
CA GLY A 162 3.58 22.36 -24.13
C GLY A 162 2.78 23.63 -23.80
N ASP A 163 1.77 23.52 -22.93
CA ASP A 163 0.84 24.57 -22.54
C ASP A 163 1.52 25.74 -21.82
N TRP A 164 2.71 25.54 -21.25
CA TRP A 164 3.54 26.59 -20.67
C TRP A 164 4.13 27.59 -21.69
N ARG A 165 3.87 27.41 -23.00
CA ARG A 165 4.36 28.29 -24.08
C ARG A 165 3.21 29.09 -24.67
N LYS A 166 3.24 30.42 -24.54
CA LYS A 166 2.25 31.35 -25.12
C LYS A 166 2.08 31.14 -26.62
N LYS A 167 3.19 30.89 -27.35
CA LYS A 167 3.18 30.65 -28.80
C LYS A 167 2.37 29.41 -29.22
N LEU A 168 2.06 28.47 -28.32
CA LEU A 168 1.22 27.33 -28.65
C LEU A 168 -0.20 27.77 -29.02
N GLY A 169 -0.77 28.71 -28.25
CA GLY A 169 -2.15 29.18 -28.38
C GLY A 169 -3.21 28.15 -27.95
N ALA A 170 -4.39 28.64 -27.55
CA ALA A 170 -5.48 27.82 -27.03
C ALA A 170 -5.99 26.77 -28.05
N GLU A 171 -6.22 27.16 -29.31
CA GLU A 171 -6.72 26.24 -30.34
C GLU A 171 -5.79 25.04 -30.54
N ARG A 172 -4.49 25.28 -30.71
CA ARG A 172 -3.54 24.18 -30.94
C ARG A 172 -3.36 23.32 -29.70
N LEU A 173 -3.45 23.90 -28.50
CA LEU A 173 -3.44 23.17 -27.24
C LEU A 173 -4.67 22.24 -27.16
N TYR A 174 -5.86 22.77 -27.40
CA TYR A 174 -7.11 22.00 -27.45
C TYR A 174 -7.00 20.81 -28.42
N GLN A 175 -6.53 21.03 -29.65
CA GLN A 175 -6.34 19.95 -30.63
C GLN A 175 -5.35 18.87 -30.15
N ARG A 176 -4.32 19.24 -29.39
CA ARG A 176 -3.39 18.25 -28.78
C ARG A 176 -4.07 17.48 -27.66
N MET A 177 -4.84 18.14 -26.80
CA MET A 177 -5.60 17.51 -25.71
C MET A 177 -6.62 16.51 -26.26
N MET A 178 -7.33 16.86 -27.34
CA MET A 178 -8.31 15.99 -27.97
C MET A 178 -7.75 14.67 -28.51
N LYS A 179 -6.49 14.63 -28.95
CA LYS A 179 -5.80 13.38 -29.34
C LYS A 179 -5.58 12.41 -28.17
N ARG A 180 -5.83 12.85 -26.94
CA ARG A 180 -5.71 12.08 -25.69
C ARG A 180 -6.97 12.20 -24.81
N CYS A 181 -8.10 12.62 -25.38
CA CYS A 181 -9.39 12.63 -24.68
C CYS A 181 -9.97 11.22 -24.61
N ARG A 182 -9.45 10.40 -23.69
CA ARG A 182 -9.83 9.00 -23.44
C ARG A 182 -9.45 8.56 -22.02
N GLY A 183 -10.06 7.48 -21.53
CA GLY A 183 -9.77 6.91 -20.22
C GLY A 183 -8.30 6.48 -20.02
N GLY A 184 -7.90 6.49 -18.75
CA GLY A 184 -6.58 6.11 -18.27
C GLY A 184 -5.50 7.17 -18.46
N GLU A 185 -5.75 8.26 -19.17
CA GLU A 185 -4.74 9.28 -19.43
C GLU A 185 -4.47 10.14 -18.18
N VAL A 186 -3.20 10.51 -17.96
CA VAL A 186 -2.76 11.48 -16.95
C VAL A 186 -2.21 12.68 -17.70
N LEU A 187 -3.00 13.75 -17.74
CA LEU A 187 -2.72 14.96 -18.49
C LEU A 187 -1.90 15.92 -17.61
N LEU A 188 -0.70 16.28 -18.07
CA LEU A 188 0.12 17.33 -17.44
C LEU A 188 -0.16 18.68 -18.10
N LEU A 189 -0.66 19.62 -17.29
CA LEU A 189 -0.91 21.02 -17.57
C LEU A 189 -0.25 21.90 -16.48
N HIS A 190 -0.23 23.21 -16.66
CA HIS A 190 0.42 24.16 -15.76
C HIS A 190 -0.51 25.34 -15.49
N ASP A 191 -0.74 25.64 -14.21
CA ASP A 191 -1.59 26.75 -13.77
C ASP A 191 -0.80 27.99 -13.35
N CYS A 192 0.52 27.98 -13.53
CA CYS A 192 1.42 29.07 -13.17
C CYS A 192 2.42 29.37 -14.30
N GLY A 193 2.56 30.66 -14.65
CA GLY A 193 3.50 31.15 -15.67
C GLY A 193 4.77 31.78 -15.10
N LEU A 194 5.03 31.64 -13.79
CA LEU A 194 6.12 32.32 -13.08
C LEU A 194 7.38 31.45 -12.90
N THR A 195 7.29 30.15 -13.20
CA THR A 195 8.41 29.22 -13.09
C THR A 195 9.36 29.34 -14.28
N LEU A 196 10.63 28.96 -14.07
CA LEU A 196 11.65 29.01 -15.10
C LEU A 196 11.23 28.16 -16.32
N GLY A 197 11.10 28.80 -17.48
CA GLY A 197 10.76 28.15 -18.75
C GLY A 197 9.29 28.26 -19.16
N ALA A 198 8.41 28.79 -18.29
CA ALA A 198 7.01 29.08 -18.60
C ALA A 198 6.83 30.56 -19.02
N ASP A 199 5.93 30.80 -19.98
CA ASP A 199 5.51 32.15 -20.36
C ASP A 199 4.38 32.62 -19.45
N ARG A 200 4.46 33.86 -18.93
CA ARG A 200 3.52 34.41 -17.94
C ARG A 200 2.04 34.29 -18.31
N GLU A 201 1.71 34.53 -19.58
CA GLU A 201 0.32 34.51 -20.07
C GLU A 201 -0.12 33.14 -20.62
N ALA A 202 0.76 32.13 -20.58
CA ALA A 202 0.43 30.80 -21.09
C ALA A 202 -0.76 30.13 -20.36
N PRO A 203 -0.94 30.29 -19.02
CA PRO A 203 -2.10 29.74 -18.32
C PRO A 203 -3.45 30.25 -18.85
N ALA A 204 -3.52 31.45 -19.42
CA ALA A 204 -4.76 31.94 -20.04
C ALA A 204 -5.18 31.08 -21.24
N ASN A 205 -4.23 30.74 -22.12
CA ASN A 205 -4.47 29.82 -23.23
C ASN A 205 -4.83 28.41 -22.75
N MET A 206 -4.25 27.98 -21.62
CA MET A 206 -4.55 26.69 -21.01
C MET A 206 -5.99 26.63 -20.52
N LEU A 207 -6.48 27.67 -19.83
CA LEU A 207 -7.85 27.76 -19.34
C LEU A 207 -8.88 27.70 -20.49
N GLU A 208 -8.66 28.46 -21.56
CA GLU A 208 -9.55 28.46 -22.74
C GLU A 208 -9.60 27.08 -23.42
N ALA A 209 -8.44 26.43 -23.59
CA ALA A 209 -8.37 25.09 -24.16
C ALA A 209 -9.00 24.02 -23.25
N LEU A 210 -8.82 24.18 -21.93
CA LEU A 210 -9.33 23.25 -20.93
C LEU A 210 -10.86 23.30 -20.84
N GLU A 211 -11.47 24.48 -20.91
CA GLU A 211 -12.93 24.60 -20.91
C GLU A 211 -13.55 23.80 -22.07
N ARG A 212 -13.04 24.01 -23.28
CA ARG A 212 -13.47 23.25 -24.48
C ARG A 212 -13.20 21.75 -24.35
N PHE A 213 -12.09 21.37 -23.72
CA PHE A 213 -11.79 19.96 -23.47
C PHE A 213 -12.77 19.34 -22.47
N LEU A 214 -13.14 20.05 -21.40
CA LEU A 214 -14.08 19.58 -20.38
C LEU A 214 -15.48 19.36 -20.96
N GLU A 215 -15.96 20.28 -21.81
CA GLU A 215 -17.22 20.11 -22.54
C GLU A 215 -17.24 18.83 -23.39
N GLU A 216 -16.13 18.56 -24.09
CA GLU A 216 -16.03 17.39 -24.95
C GLU A 216 -15.80 16.10 -24.14
N ALA A 217 -15.12 16.17 -23.00
CA ALA A 217 -14.98 15.06 -22.08
C ALA A 217 -16.34 14.64 -21.51
N GLU A 218 -17.19 15.62 -21.13
CA GLU A 218 -18.54 15.37 -20.65
C GLU A 218 -19.42 14.70 -21.72
N LYS A 219 -19.37 15.20 -22.97
CA LYS A 219 -20.07 14.56 -24.12
C LYS A 219 -19.64 13.11 -24.36
N ARG A 220 -18.40 12.76 -24.01
CA ARG A 220 -17.84 11.40 -24.13
C ARG A 220 -18.05 10.55 -22.88
N GLU A 221 -18.81 11.04 -21.90
CA GLU A 221 -19.01 10.41 -20.60
C GLU A 221 -17.68 10.12 -19.85
N LEU A 222 -16.66 10.94 -20.11
CA LEU A 222 -15.37 10.84 -19.43
C LEU A 222 -15.43 11.59 -18.10
N ARG A 223 -14.87 10.98 -17.05
CA ARG A 223 -14.82 11.57 -15.72
C ARG A 223 -13.41 12.03 -15.38
N CYS A 224 -13.28 13.31 -15.04
CA CYS A 224 -12.03 13.87 -14.53
C CYS A 224 -11.90 13.55 -13.03
N VAL A 225 -10.97 12.65 -12.69
CA VAL A 225 -10.73 12.17 -11.33
C VAL A 225 -9.35 12.56 -10.81
N ARG A 226 -9.18 12.47 -9.49
CA ARG A 226 -7.89 12.66 -8.83
C ARG A 226 -6.93 11.49 -9.11
N ILE A 227 -5.64 11.70 -8.91
CA ILE A 227 -4.63 10.67 -9.19
C ILE A 227 -4.75 9.45 -8.27
N ASP A 228 -5.16 9.65 -7.01
CA ASP A 228 -5.35 8.57 -6.04
C ASP A 228 -6.52 7.66 -6.43
N GLU A 229 -7.59 8.26 -6.95
CA GLU A 229 -8.73 7.53 -7.51
C GLU A 229 -8.37 6.78 -8.80
N LEU A 230 -7.66 7.42 -9.73
CA LEU A 230 -7.23 6.76 -10.96
C LEU A 230 -6.30 5.57 -10.69
N ILE A 231 -5.37 5.69 -9.73
CA ILE A 231 -4.52 4.59 -9.25
C ILE A 231 -5.39 3.47 -8.69
N ARG A 232 -6.35 3.79 -7.81
CA ARG A 232 -7.25 2.81 -7.20
C ARG A 232 -8.04 2.03 -8.26
N LEU A 233 -8.64 2.71 -9.22
CA LEU A 233 -9.40 2.08 -10.31
C LEU A 233 -8.50 1.21 -11.19
N THR A 234 -7.28 1.66 -11.45
CA THR A 234 -6.28 0.89 -12.21
C THR A 234 -5.87 -0.39 -11.49
N ASP A 235 -5.68 -0.33 -10.18
CA ASP A 235 -5.35 -1.50 -9.38
C ASP A 235 -6.52 -2.48 -9.32
N GLN A 236 -7.77 -1.99 -9.21
CA GLN A 236 -8.97 -2.82 -9.32
C GLN A 236 -9.05 -3.54 -10.68
N ALA A 237 -8.90 -2.80 -11.79
CA ALA A 237 -8.88 -3.39 -13.13
C ALA A 237 -7.78 -4.45 -13.32
N ARG A 238 -6.62 -4.30 -12.66
CA ARG A 238 -5.53 -5.31 -12.67
C ARG A 238 -5.86 -6.57 -11.86
N ILE A 239 -6.68 -6.44 -10.81
CA ILE A 239 -7.16 -7.58 -10.02
C ILE A 239 -8.23 -8.34 -10.80
N GLU A 240 -9.17 -7.63 -11.42
CA GLU A 240 -10.25 -8.22 -12.22
C GLU A 240 -9.72 -8.89 -13.50
N ASN A 241 -8.74 -8.26 -14.16
CA ASN A 241 -8.13 -8.75 -15.39
C ASN A 241 -6.62 -8.99 -15.22
N PRO A 242 -6.22 -10.06 -14.50
CA PRO A 242 -4.81 -10.36 -14.26
C PRO A 242 -4.12 -10.77 -15.55
N SER A 243 -2.86 -10.36 -15.71
CA SER A 243 -2.04 -10.74 -16.88
C SER A 243 -1.87 -12.25 -16.98
N TRP A 244 -1.62 -12.75 -18.20
CA TRP A 244 -1.42 -14.18 -18.43
C TRP A 244 -0.31 -14.77 -17.53
N LEU A 245 0.81 -14.05 -17.36
CA LEU A 245 1.91 -14.43 -16.46
C LEU A 245 1.42 -14.61 -15.02
N ARG A 246 0.62 -13.67 -14.51
CA ARG A 246 0.07 -13.76 -13.15
C ARG A 246 -0.89 -14.94 -13.02
N ARG A 247 -1.75 -15.17 -14.02
CA ARG A 247 -2.64 -16.34 -14.06
C ARG A 247 -1.85 -17.66 -14.04
N THR A 248 -0.78 -17.75 -14.81
CA THR A 248 0.08 -18.93 -14.86
C THR A 248 0.79 -19.19 -13.54
N VAL A 249 1.37 -18.14 -12.91
CA VAL A 249 2.02 -18.26 -11.60
C VAL A 249 1.03 -18.75 -10.53
N VAL A 250 -0.17 -18.18 -10.49
CA VAL A 250 -1.21 -18.59 -9.54
C VAL A 250 -1.64 -20.04 -9.78
N ARG A 251 -1.81 -20.46 -11.04
CA ARG A 251 -2.12 -21.86 -11.39
C ARG A 251 -1.03 -22.83 -10.96
N LEU A 252 0.23 -22.52 -11.27
CA LEU A 252 1.39 -23.34 -10.86
C LEU A 252 1.49 -23.44 -9.34
N TRP A 253 1.14 -22.37 -8.63
CA TRP A 253 1.14 -22.35 -7.18
C TRP A 253 0.03 -23.24 -6.58
N PHE A 254 -1.20 -23.19 -7.09
CA PHE A 254 -2.25 -24.12 -6.66
C PHE A 254 -1.93 -25.58 -7.00
N LEU A 255 -1.23 -25.85 -8.10
CA LEU A 255 -0.72 -27.19 -8.42
C LEU A 255 0.33 -27.65 -7.39
N TYR A 256 1.27 -26.78 -7.03
CA TYR A 256 2.26 -27.04 -5.98
C TYR A 256 1.59 -27.31 -4.63
N GLU A 257 0.58 -26.52 -4.24
CA GLU A 257 -0.17 -26.70 -3.00
C GLU A 257 -0.88 -28.05 -2.95
N LYS A 258 -1.55 -28.46 -4.04
CA LYS A 258 -2.12 -29.81 -4.14
C LYS A 258 -1.07 -30.90 -3.95
N GLY A 259 0.11 -30.74 -4.57
CA GLY A 259 1.23 -31.67 -4.37
C GLY A 259 1.71 -31.70 -2.92
N PHE A 260 1.84 -30.53 -2.28
CA PHE A 260 2.25 -30.40 -0.88
C PHE A 260 1.23 -31.08 0.07
N HIS A 261 -0.06 -30.87 -0.15
CA HIS A 261 -1.12 -31.50 0.65
C HIS A 261 -1.06 -33.02 0.56
N SER A 262 -0.87 -33.56 -0.65
CA SER A 262 -0.74 -35.01 -0.86
C SER A 262 0.53 -35.58 -0.23
N VAL A 263 1.68 -34.92 -0.39
CA VAL A 263 2.97 -35.41 0.16
C VAL A 263 3.00 -35.39 1.68
N PHE A 264 2.38 -34.37 2.30
CA PHE A 264 2.43 -34.19 3.75
C PHE A 264 1.13 -34.61 4.48
N ALA A 265 0.20 -35.23 3.76
CA ALA A 265 -1.07 -35.75 4.26
C ALA A 265 -1.79 -34.78 5.21
N LEU A 266 -1.90 -33.51 4.79
CA LEU A 266 -2.54 -32.48 5.61
C LEU A 266 -4.04 -32.78 5.76
N LYS A 267 -4.55 -32.57 6.98
CA LYS A 267 -5.96 -32.70 7.33
C LYS A 267 -6.60 -31.31 7.46
N THR A 268 -7.92 -31.23 7.37
CA THR A 268 -8.68 -30.01 7.67
C THR A 268 -9.95 -30.36 8.44
N THR A 269 -10.45 -29.43 9.25
CA THR A 269 -11.71 -29.59 9.98
C THR A 269 -12.93 -29.46 9.08
N ASN A 270 -12.81 -28.72 7.97
CA ASN A 270 -13.89 -28.44 7.05
C ASN A 270 -13.40 -28.58 5.60
N SER A 271 -13.95 -29.56 4.87
CA SER A 271 -13.57 -29.84 3.48
C SER A 271 -14.16 -28.87 2.45
N GLU A 272 -15.24 -28.16 2.78
CA GLU A 272 -15.90 -27.21 1.88
C GLU A 272 -15.25 -25.82 1.89
N GLN A 273 -14.89 -25.33 3.08
CA GLN A 273 -14.24 -24.01 3.28
C GLN A 273 -13.13 -24.09 4.33
N PRO A 274 -11.99 -24.75 4.02
CA PRO A 274 -10.89 -24.87 4.95
C PRO A 274 -10.27 -23.50 5.24
N VAL A 275 -10.13 -23.15 6.51
CA VAL A 275 -9.33 -21.99 6.97
C VAL A 275 -7.90 -22.44 7.31
N PHE A 276 -7.80 -23.58 7.99
CA PHE A 276 -6.55 -24.22 8.33
C PHE A 276 -6.46 -25.63 7.74
N HIS A 277 -5.26 -25.95 7.27
CA HIS A 277 -4.77 -27.30 7.11
C HIS A 277 -3.80 -27.60 8.25
N PHE A 278 -3.79 -28.83 8.74
CA PHE A 278 -2.93 -29.20 9.86
C PHE A 278 -2.37 -30.60 9.72
N ARG A 279 -1.26 -30.84 10.44
CA ARG A 279 -0.67 -32.16 10.63
C ARG A 279 -0.07 -32.30 12.02
N VAL A 280 0.03 -33.53 12.49
CA VAL A 280 0.72 -33.84 13.74
C VAL A 280 2.18 -34.10 13.43
N ARG A 281 3.07 -33.47 14.20
CA ARG A 281 4.52 -33.68 14.08
C ARG A 281 5.22 -33.44 15.41
N PRO A 282 6.44 -33.97 15.60
CA PRO A 282 7.27 -33.58 16.73
C PRO A 282 7.75 -32.12 16.60
N TYR A 283 7.80 -31.43 17.72
CA TYR A 283 8.34 -30.08 17.86
C TYR A 283 9.87 -30.12 17.88
N HIS A 284 10.51 -29.36 17.00
CA HIS A 284 11.97 -29.34 16.86
C HIS A 284 12.62 -28.01 17.28
N GLY A 285 11.85 -27.12 17.92
CA GLY A 285 12.34 -25.82 18.39
C GLY A 285 13.05 -25.89 19.74
N LYS A 286 13.50 -24.73 20.23
CA LYS A 286 13.98 -24.57 21.61
C LYS A 286 12.80 -24.69 22.58
N ALA A 287 13.05 -25.11 23.82
CA ALA A 287 11.99 -25.15 24.83
C ALA A 287 11.33 -23.76 24.97
N VAL A 288 10.00 -23.72 25.02
CA VAL A 288 9.22 -22.48 25.16
C VAL A 288 8.22 -22.64 26.29
N MET A 289 8.25 -21.71 27.25
CA MET A 289 7.17 -21.51 28.21
C MET A 289 6.05 -20.70 27.55
N LEU A 290 4.84 -21.27 27.58
CA LEU A 290 3.61 -20.63 27.13
C LEU A 290 3.00 -19.79 28.25
N ASP A 291 2.07 -18.90 27.87
CA ASP A 291 1.51 -17.91 28.80
C ASP A 291 0.62 -18.53 29.90
N ASP A 292 0.15 -19.75 29.68
CA ASP A 292 -0.60 -20.57 30.65
C ASP A 292 0.31 -21.47 31.51
N GLY A 293 1.63 -21.36 31.38
CA GLY A 293 2.60 -22.13 32.15
C GLY A 293 2.96 -23.49 31.54
N VAL A 294 2.34 -23.91 30.43
CA VAL A 294 2.72 -25.14 29.74
C VAL A 294 4.10 -24.99 29.11
N GLU A 295 4.99 -25.96 29.37
CA GLU A 295 6.32 -26.02 28.76
C GLU A 295 6.32 -26.93 27.53
N LEU A 296 6.60 -26.37 26.35
CA LEU A 296 6.76 -27.12 25.10
C LEU A 296 8.25 -27.45 24.88
N LYS A 297 8.58 -28.75 24.83
CA LYS A 297 9.95 -29.28 24.69
C LYS A 297 10.17 -29.94 23.34
N HIS A 298 11.45 -30.14 23.02
CA HIS A 298 11.85 -30.91 21.84
C HIS A 298 11.20 -32.30 21.86
N ASN A 299 10.72 -32.74 20.69
CA ASN A 299 9.95 -33.97 20.44
C ASN A 299 8.53 -34.04 21.02
N ASP A 300 8.04 -33.01 21.72
CA ASP A 300 6.62 -32.94 22.05
C ASP A 300 5.78 -32.89 20.77
N LEU A 301 4.66 -33.62 20.75
CA LEU A 301 3.78 -33.63 19.58
C LEU A 301 2.97 -32.33 19.52
N VAL A 302 2.97 -31.72 18.35
CA VAL A 302 2.25 -30.47 18.07
C VAL A 302 1.38 -30.63 16.83
N LEU A 303 0.28 -29.88 16.82
CA LEU A 303 -0.59 -29.71 15.67
C LEU A 303 -0.10 -28.50 14.87
N GLU A 304 0.64 -28.76 13.79
CA GLU A 304 1.20 -27.71 12.94
C GLU A 304 0.13 -27.15 12.01
N LEU A 305 -0.19 -25.86 12.15
CA LEU A 305 -1.19 -25.13 11.37
C LEU A 305 -0.59 -24.47 10.13
N HIS A 306 -1.31 -24.59 9.02
CA HIS A 306 -1.06 -23.92 7.76
C HIS A 306 -2.35 -23.24 7.30
N PHE A 307 -2.30 -21.95 6.97
CA PHE A 307 -3.46 -21.28 6.39
C PHE A 307 -3.76 -21.84 4.99
N ASP A 308 -5.03 -21.98 4.66
CA ASP A 308 -5.44 -22.30 3.31
C ASP A 308 -5.12 -21.12 2.36
N ASN A 309 -4.26 -21.37 1.38
CA ASN A 309 -3.79 -20.29 0.52
C ASN A 309 -4.84 -19.83 -0.48
N LYS A 310 -5.82 -20.69 -0.82
CA LYS A 310 -6.94 -20.31 -1.67
C LYS A 310 -7.87 -19.35 -0.96
N LEU A 311 -8.18 -19.59 0.32
CA LEU A 311 -8.91 -18.65 1.17
C LEU A 311 -8.16 -17.31 1.28
N LEU A 312 -6.85 -17.35 1.54
CA LEU A 312 -6.02 -16.13 1.59
C LEU A 312 -6.07 -15.37 0.27
N TYR A 313 -5.94 -16.08 -0.86
CA TYR A 313 -6.06 -15.52 -2.20
C TYR A 313 -7.43 -14.89 -2.42
N ASP A 314 -8.53 -15.59 -2.12
CA ASP A 314 -9.89 -15.11 -2.33
C ASP A 314 -10.23 -13.90 -1.45
N ILE A 315 -9.87 -13.91 -0.16
CA ILE A 315 -10.00 -12.77 0.75
C ILE A 315 -9.21 -11.57 0.21
N GLY A 316 -7.97 -11.79 -0.23
CA GLY A 316 -7.11 -10.75 -0.78
C GLY A 316 -7.65 -10.13 -2.08
N HIS A 317 -8.26 -10.93 -2.94
CA HIS A 317 -8.84 -10.46 -4.21
C HIS A 317 -10.17 -9.73 -4.02
N ARG A 318 -11.01 -10.17 -3.07
CA ARG A 318 -12.32 -9.56 -2.82
C ARG A 318 -12.24 -8.31 -1.93
N SER A 319 -11.16 -8.16 -1.15
CA SER A 319 -11.01 -7.06 -0.21
C SER A 319 -10.39 -5.82 -0.84
N ARG A 320 -10.98 -4.65 -0.57
CA ARG A 320 -10.53 -3.34 -1.07
C ARG A 320 -9.44 -2.71 -0.20
N THR A 321 -9.32 -3.14 1.05
CA THR A 321 -8.35 -2.61 2.02
C THR A 321 -7.71 -3.72 2.86
N SER A 322 -6.51 -3.49 3.38
CA SER A 322 -5.87 -4.43 4.33
C SER A 322 -6.68 -4.61 5.61
N MET A 323 -7.44 -3.59 6.03
CA MET A 323 -8.34 -3.70 7.17
C MET A 323 -9.46 -4.72 6.90
N GLN A 324 -10.03 -4.71 5.69
CA GLN A 324 -11.02 -5.71 5.30
C GLN A 324 -10.44 -7.12 5.28
N ILE A 325 -9.20 -7.29 4.77
CA ILE A 325 -8.50 -8.57 4.83
C ILE A 325 -8.32 -9.02 6.29
N ALA A 326 -7.83 -8.13 7.15
CA ALA A 326 -7.62 -8.43 8.57
C ALA A 326 -8.94 -8.82 9.27
N ILE A 327 -10.02 -8.08 9.05
CA ILE A 327 -11.34 -8.38 9.63
C ILE A 327 -11.88 -9.73 9.13
N GLN A 328 -11.78 -10.00 7.82
CA GLN A 328 -12.23 -11.29 7.26
C GLN A 328 -11.40 -12.45 7.81
N MET A 329 -10.08 -12.27 7.93
CA MET A 329 -9.19 -13.26 8.54
C MET A 329 -9.51 -13.52 10.00
N ILE A 330 -9.72 -12.46 10.80
CA ILE A 330 -10.11 -12.56 12.21
C ILE A 330 -11.40 -13.38 12.34
N ARG A 331 -12.44 -13.04 11.58
CA ARG A 331 -13.72 -13.75 11.59
C ARG A 331 -13.59 -15.22 11.18
N SER A 332 -12.76 -15.51 10.17
CA SER A 332 -12.51 -16.89 9.74
C SER A 332 -11.81 -17.70 10.83
N VAL A 333 -10.80 -17.12 11.50
CA VAL A 333 -10.09 -17.80 12.59
C VAL A 333 -10.99 -18.02 13.81
N GLU A 334 -11.79 -17.02 14.19
CA GLU A 334 -12.77 -17.13 15.29
C GLU A 334 -13.77 -18.28 15.07
N ARG A 335 -14.17 -18.50 13.82
CA ARG A 335 -15.09 -19.58 13.47
C ARG A 335 -14.41 -20.96 13.50
N THR A 336 -13.15 -21.06 13.09
CA THR A 336 -12.46 -22.36 12.94
C THR A 336 -11.79 -22.86 14.21
N LEU A 337 -11.39 -22.00 15.15
CA LEU A 337 -10.79 -22.45 16.41
C LEU A 337 -11.72 -23.39 17.22
N PRO A 338 -13.04 -23.12 17.34
CA PRO A 338 -13.99 -24.08 17.91
C PRO A 338 -14.04 -25.42 17.17
N GLU A 339 -13.99 -25.41 15.84
CA GLU A 339 -13.99 -26.64 15.04
C GLU A 339 -12.72 -27.48 15.30
N LEU A 340 -11.57 -26.83 15.47
CA LEU A 340 -10.31 -27.49 15.84
C LEU A 340 -10.35 -28.06 17.26
N ALA A 341 -10.96 -27.33 18.20
CA ALA A 341 -11.16 -27.81 19.57
C ALA A 341 -12.04 -29.07 19.60
N ASP A 342 -13.15 -29.06 18.86
CA ASP A 342 -14.04 -30.22 18.73
C ASP A 342 -13.34 -31.41 18.06
N TYR A 343 -12.55 -31.15 17.01
CA TYR A 343 -11.78 -32.20 16.33
C TYR A 343 -10.79 -32.87 17.29
N LEU A 344 -10.06 -32.08 18.08
CA LEU A 344 -9.14 -32.60 19.11
C LEU A 344 -9.87 -33.41 20.18
N LEU A 345 -11.07 -32.98 20.60
CA LEU A 345 -11.88 -33.73 21.56
C LEU A 345 -12.42 -35.05 21.00
N SER A 346 -12.58 -35.16 19.68
CA SER A 346 -13.11 -36.35 19.01
C SER A 346 -12.08 -37.46 18.78
N ASP A 347 -10.79 -37.18 18.92
CA ASP A 347 -9.70 -38.13 18.71
C ASP A 347 -8.87 -38.27 20.00
N ASP A 348 -9.12 -39.35 20.76
CA ASP A 348 -8.48 -39.59 22.06
C ASP A 348 -6.95 -39.66 21.97
N ASN A 349 -6.41 -40.15 20.86
CA ASN A 349 -4.96 -40.23 20.65
C ASN A 349 -4.35 -38.84 20.46
N LEU A 350 -5.02 -37.96 19.71
CA LEU A 350 -4.58 -36.58 19.56
C LEU A 350 -4.73 -35.81 20.87
N ARG A 351 -5.85 -35.98 21.56
CA ARG A 351 -6.13 -35.34 22.84
C ARG A 351 -5.08 -35.68 23.90
N ALA A 352 -4.67 -36.94 23.98
CA ALA A 352 -3.71 -37.38 24.99
C ALA A 352 -2.26 -36.94 24.68
N ASN A 353 -1.90 -36.85 23.40
CA ASN A 353 -0.49 -36.74 23.01
C ASN A 353 -0.08 -35.37 22.46
N VAL A 354 -1.01 -34.60 21.88
CA VAL A 354 -0.70 -33.29 21.32
C VAL A 354 -0.73 -32.23 22.42
N LYS A 355 0.41 -31.55 22.62
CA LYS A 355 0.53 -30.51 23.66
C LYS A 355 0.16 -29.11 23.21
N ALA A 356 0.34 -28.79 21.92
CA ALA A 356 0.14 -27.43 21.42
C ALA A 356 -0.20 -27.37 19.94
N LEU A 357 -0.89 -26.31 19.55
CA LEU A 357 -1.02 -25.79 18.21
C LEU A 357 0.21 -24.94 17.90
N TYR A 358 0.76 -25.10 16.71
CA TYR A 358 2.04 -24.49 16.31
C TYR A 358 1.96 -23.98 14.88
N GLY A 359 2.37 -22.74 14.61
CA GLY A 359 2.33 -22.21 13.24
C GLY A 359 3.22 -21.00 13.02
N VAL A 360 3.35 -20.59 11.76
CA VAL A 360 4.03 -19.34 11.38
C VAL A 360 3.00 -18.38 10.80
N SER A 361 2.89 -17.19 11.40
CA SER A 361 1.98 -16.13 10.97
C SER A 361 2.73 -14.87 10.58
N MET A 362 2.23 -14.14 9.57
CA MET A 362 2.73 -12.81 9.23
C MET A 362 2.04 -11.68 10.03
N MET A 363 1.01 -12.00 10.80
CA MET A 363 0.27 -11.03 11.60
C MET A 363 0.96 -10.88 12.95
N HIS A 364 1.60 -9.73 13.18
CA HIS A 364 2.29 -9.43 14.44
C HIS A 364 1.36 -8.92 15.54
N ARG A 365 0.13 -8.52 15.19
CA ARG A 365 -0.93 -8.05 16.10
C ARG A 365 -2.21 -8.83 15.80
N GLY A 366 -2.89 -9.30 16.83
CA GLY A 366 -4.13 -10.08 16.69
C GLY A 366 -4.03 -11.53 17.17
N PRO A 367 -2.98 -12.33 16.88
CA PRO A 367 -2.93 -13.72 17.34
C PRO A 367 -3.09 -13.89 18.86
N GLU A 368 -2.54 -12.95 19.64
CA GLU A 368 -2.65 -12.93 21.10
C GLU A 368 -4.11 -12.84 21.58
N GLN A 369 -4.98 -12.16 20.82
CA GLN A 369 -6.41 -12.04 21.15
C GLN A 369 -7.11 -13.42 21.12
N PHE A 370 -6.59 -14.35 20.33
CA PHE A 370 -7.09 -15.71 20.24
C PHE A 370 -6.45 -16.65 21.27
N GLY A 371 -5.45 -16.18 22.03
CA GLY A 371 -4.72 -17.00 23.00
C GLY A 371 -3.44 -17.63 22.47
N PHE A 372 -2.92 -17.16 21.33
CA PHE A 372 -1.59 -17.57 20.87
C PHE A 372 -0.50 -16.74 21.54
N THR A 373 0.51 -17.40 22.09
CA THR A 373 1.80 -16.80 22.41
C THR A 373 2.57 -16.51 21.11
N VAL A 374 3.02 -15.28 20.93
CA VAL A 374 3.76 -14.83 19.73
C VAL A 374 5.26 -14.75 20.04
N ARG A 375 6.09 -15.42 19.24
CA ARG A 375 7.55 -15.44 19.36
C ARG A 375 8.24 -15.10 18.05
N ASP A 376 9.49 -14.67 18.14
CA ASP A 376 10.34 -14.50 16.95
C ASP A 376 10.72 -15.84 16.34
N LEU A 377 10.78 -15.89 15.01
CA LEU A 377 11.35 -17.04 14.31
C LEU A 377 12.84 -17.19 14.65
N PRO A 378 13.33 -18.40 14.94
CA PRO A 378 14.74 -18.64 15.20
C PRO A 378 15.59 -18.21 13.99
N ARG A 379 16.72 -17.55 14.25
CA ARG A 379 17.66 -17.13 13.19
C ARG A 379 18.22 -18.36 12.48
N GLY A 380 18.31 -18.32 11.15
CA GLY A 380 18.86 -19.41 10.35
C GLY A 380 18.21 -19.52 8.97
N LEU A 381 18.55 -20.60 8.26
CA LEU A 381 18.09 -20.87 6.88
C LEU A 381 16.56 -20.93 6.79
N PHE A 382 15.90 -21.58 7.75
CA PHE A 382 14.44 -21.68 7.81
C PHE A 382 13.77 -20.30 7.84
N SER A 383 14.21 -19.40 8.74
CA SER A 383 13.65 -18.05 8.83
C SER A 383 13.91 -17.22 7.57
N TRP A 384 15.07 -17.41 6.92
CA TRP A 384 15.38 -16.74 5.65
C TRP A 384 14.46 -17.21 4.51
N VAL A 385 14.32 -18.53 4.32
CA VAL A 385 13.45 -19.12 3.28
C VAL A 385 11.99 -18.74 3.52
N THR A 386 11.49 -18.93 4.75
CA THR A 386 10.12 -18.61 5.13
C THR A 386 9.81 -17.13 4.91
N ARG A 387 10.73 -16.22 5.24
CA ARG A 387 10.56 -14.79 4.96
C ARG A 387 10.52 -14.47 3.46
N ARG A 388 11.27 -15.19 2.62
CA ARG A 388 11.24 -14.99 1.16
C ARG A 388 9.94 -15.50 0.56
N TYR A 389 9.51 -16.69 0.95
CA TYR A 389 8.24 -17.29 0.52
C TYR A 389 7.04 -16.42 0.90
N LEU A 390 6.95 -16.01 2.17
CA LEU A 390 5.85 -15.20 2.68
C LEU A 390 5.77 -13.80 2.04
N ARG A 391 6.91 -13.20 1.67
CA ARG A 391 6.92 -11.96 0.86
C ARG A 391 6.40 -12.18 -0.56
N LEU A 392 6.73 -13.31 -1.18
CA LEU A 392 6.21 -13.67 -2.50
C LEU A 392 4.69 -13.86 -2.42
N LEU A 393 4.23 -14.60 -1.43
CA LEU A 393 2.82 -14.84 -1.11
C LEU A 393 2.04 -13.52 -1.01
N MET A 394 2.54 -12.56 -0.22
CA MET A 394 1.91 -11.24 -0.06
C MET A 394 1.87 -10.42 -1.35
N SER A 395 2.89 -10.54 -2.21
CA SER A 395 2.87 -9.85 -3.49
C SER A 395 1.76 -10.32 -4.42
N ILE A 396 1.27 -11.55 -4.20
CA ILE A 396 0.21 -12.18 -4.98
C ILE A 396 -1.17 -11.90 -4.36
N ILE A 397 -1.28 -11.98 -3.03
CA ILE A 397 -2.55 -11.89 -2.29
C ILE A 397 -3.00 -10.44 -2.04
N HIS A 398 -2.08 -9.50 -1.85
CA HIS A 398 -2.45 -8.17 -1.40
C HIS A 398 -3.03 -7.30 -2.54
N PRO A 399 -4.13 -6.56 -2.34
CA PRO A 399 -4.81 -5.77 -3.38
C PRO A 399 -3.94 -4.66 -3.99
N GLN A 400 -2.94 -4.16 -3.24
CA GLN A 400 -1.95 -3.18 -3.72
C GLN A 400 -0.63 -3.81 -4.23
N GLY A 401 -0.57 -5.14 -4.36
CA GLY A 401 0.60 -5.89 -4.82
C GLY A 401 1.90 -5.57 -4.07
N GLN A 402 3.02 -5.49 -4.79
CA GLN A 402 4.35 -5.22 -4.22
C GLN A 402 4.52 -3.81 -3.64
N ASN A 403 3.65 -2.85 -3.98
CA ASN A 403 3.87 -1.44 -3.63
C ASN A 403 3.70 -1.17 -2.13
N ARG A 404 2.89 -1.97 -1.41
CA ARG A 404 2.70 -1.82 0.05
C ARG A 404 3.70 -2.61 0.91
N LEU A 405 4.32 -3.66 0.36
CA LEU A 405 5.41 -4.41 1.04
C LEU A 405 6.59 -3.50 1.44
N LYS A 406 6.72 -2.33 0.80
CA LYS A 406 7.75 -1.33 1.07
C LYS A 406 7.36 -0.30 2.14
N GLN A 407 6.07 -0.03 2.33
CA GLN A 407 5.59 1.02 3.25
C GLN A 407 5.41 0.53 4.70
N GLN A 408 5.23 -0.77 4.92
CA GLN A 408 5.05 -1.38 6.26
C GLN A 408 5.81 -2.71 6.39
N ALA A 409 7.06 -2.78 5.90
CA ALA A 409 7.89 -3.98 6.00
C ALA A 409 8.12 -4.43 7.46
N GLU A 410 8.06 -3.50 8.42
CA GLU A 410 8.23 -3.76 9.85
C GLU A 410 7.00 -4.43 10.50
N GLN A 411 5.81 -4.26 9.94
CA GLN A 411 4.56 -4.85 10.44
C GLN A 411 4.27 -6.25 9.88
N MET A 412 5.14 -6.77 8.99
CA MET A 412 4.97 -8.08 8.34
C MET A 412 6.23 -8.93 8.49
N ILE A 413 6.79 -8.95 9.70
CA ILE A 413 7.84 -9.89 10.07
C ILE A 413 7.13 -11.19 10.46
N PRO A 414 7.44 -12.33 9.81
CA PRO A 414 6.84 -13.58 10.20
C PRO A 414 7.23 -13.95 11.63
N LYS A 415 6.23 -14.33 12.42
CA LYS A 415 6.33 -14.71 13.82
C LYS A 415 5.88 -16.15 13.98
N LEU A 416 6.43 -16.79 14.99
CA LEU A 416 5.95 -18.07 15.46
C LEU A 416 4.75 -17.82 16.37
N ILE A 417 3.67 -18.58 16.17
CA ILE A 417 2.48 -18.57 17.03
C ILE A 417 2.32 -19.96 17.65
N ILE A 418 2.10 -19.99 18.96
CA ILE A 418 1.94 -21.24 19.71
C ILE A 418 0.77 -21.07 20.68
N MET A 419 -0.10 -22.07 20.77
CA MET A 419 -1.20 -22.11 21.74
C MET A 419 -1.25 -23.52 22.32
N SER A 420 -1.31 -23.67 23.63
CA SER A 420 -1.46 -25.00 24.22
C SER A 420 -2.83 -25.60 23.86
N THR A 421 -2.93 -26.93 23.87
CA THR A 421 -4.24 -27.58 23.72
C THR A 421 -5.17 -27.26 24.90
N GLU A 422 -4.64 -27.04 26.10
CA GLU A 422 -5.42 -26.60 27.28
C GLU A 422 -6.08 -25.22 27.06
N THR A 423 -5.32 -24.25 26.56
CA THR A 423 -5.84 -22.91 26.22
C THR A 423 -6.87 -23.00 25.10
N LEU A 424 -6.64 -23.82 24.07
CA LEU A 424 -7.62 -24.02 23.00
C LEU A 424 -8.93 -24.60 23.54
N LEU A 425 -8.86 -25.66 24.32
CA LEU A 425 -10.04 -26.37 24.84
C LEU A 425 -10.81 -25.53 25.85
N SER A 426 -10.12 -24.80 26.74
CA SER A 426 -10.77 -23.92 27.72
C SER A 426 -11.48 -22.74 27.07
N ARG A 427 -10.90 -22.14 26.02
CA ARG A 427 -11.49 -20.98 25.33
C ARG A 427 -12.55 -21.34 24.31
N TYR A 428 -12.39 -22.47 23.60
CA TYR A 428 -13.17 -22.78 22.40
C TYR A 428 -13.88 -24.13 22.41
N GLY A 429 -13.67 -24.97 23.44
CA GLY A 429 -14.36 -26.26 23.56
C GLY A 429 -15.84 -26.12 23.93
N LYS A 430 -16.69 -27.02 23.40
CA LYS A 430 -18.15 -27.02 23.63
C LYS A 430 -18.58 -27.19 25.10
N ASN A 431 -17.75 -27.80 25.94
CA ASN A 431 -17.99 -27.91 27.38
C ASN A 431 -17.13 -26.89 28.13
N ARG A 432 -17.72 -25.76 28.53
CA ARG A 432 -17.09 -24.71 29.37
C ARG A 432 -16.72 -25.17 30.80
N ASN A 433 -16.62 -26.48 31.06
CA ASN A 433 -16.38 -27.08 32.38
C ASN A 433 -14.96 -27.60 32.60
N TYR A 434 -13.98 -27.24 31.75
CA TYR A 434 -12.58 -27.35 32.15
C TYR A 434 -12.24 -26.19 33.08
N ALA A 435 -12.71 -26.31 34.32
CA ALA A 435 -12.44 -25.38 35.39
C ALA A 435 -10.93 -25.32 35.65
N PHE A 436 -10.39 -24.10 35.56
CA PHE A 436 -9.10 -23.73 36.11
C PHE A 436 -9.14 -23.97 37.62
N ASP A 437 -8.12 -24.61 38.17
CA ASP A 437 -7.91 -24.70 39.61
C ASP A 437 -7.98 -23.27 40.20
N ALA A 438 -8.87 -23.13 41.18
CA ALA A 438 -9.27 -21.86 41.76
C ALA A 438 -8.12 -21.24 42.57
N ASN A 439 -7.22 -20.51 41.90
CA ASN A 439 -6.29 -19.57 42.55
C ASN A 439 -5.79 -18.43 41.62
N ALA A 440 -6.26 -18.36 40.37
CA ALA A 440 -5.91 -17.26 39.46
C ALA A 440 -6.97 -16.14 39.37
N SER A 441 -8.18 -16.37 39.90
CA SER A 441 -9.31 -15.45 39.81
C SER A 441 -9.16 -14.17 40.64
N GLU A 442 -8.18 -14.08 41.54
CA GLU A 442 -7.93 -12.86 42.30
C GLU A 442 -7.05 -11.83 41.57
N ARG A 443 -6.41 -12.17 40.44
CA ARG A 443 -5.55 -11.21 39.72
C ARG A 443 -6.21 -10.49 38.54
N ILE A 444 -7.35 -10.98 38.06
CA ILE A 444 -8.02 -10.40 36.88
C ILE A 444 -9.04 -9.31 37.29
N VAL A 445 -9.58 -9.36 38.50
CA VAL A 445 -10.54 -8.34 38.99
C VAL A 445 -9.85 -7.01 39.37
N LEU A 446 -8.53 -7.01 39.63
CA LEU A 446 -7.79 -5.80 40.01
C LEU A 446 -7.26 -4.96 38.84
N VAL A 447 -7.37 -5.44 37.59
CA VAL A 447 -6.94 -4.68 36.41
C VAL A 447 -8.08 -3.85 35.81
N ASP A 448 -9.33 -4.34 35.86
CA ASP A 448 -10.48 -3.60 35.33
C ASP A 448 -10.89 -2.39 36.18
N GLN A 449 -10.70 -2.41 37.51
CA GLN A 449 -10.99 -1.25 38.36
C GLN A 449 -9.99 -0.09 38.24
N LYS A 450 -8.83 -0.29 37.59
CA LYS A 450 -7.86 0.79 37.35
C LYS A 450 -8.04 1.49 36.00
N VAL A 451 -8.86 0.94 35.10
CA VAL A 451 -9.12 1.53 33.77
C VAL A 451 -10.35 2.44 33.78
N GLU A 452 -11.31 2.24 34.69
CA GLU A 452 -12.49 3.11 34.80
C GLU A 452 -12.26 4.42 35.58
N ASN A 453 -11.20 4.54 36.38
CA ASN A 453 -10.90 5.78 37.14
C ASN A 453 -9.89 6.73 36.46
N ALA A 454 -9.58 6.54 35.17
CA ALA A 454 -8.71 7.45 34.41
C ALA A 454 -9.44 8.30 33.35
N ALA A 455 -10.78 8.20 33.28
CA ALA A 455 -11.62 9.07 32.45
C ALA A 455 -12.28 10.15 33.32
N HIS A 456 -11.58 11.29 33.46
CA HIS A 456 -11.93 12.55 34.15
C HIS A 456 -11.90 12.49 35.70
N PRO A 457 -11.18 13.41 36.39
CA PRO A 457 -11.51 14.85 36.33
C PRO A 457 -10.33 15.86 36.45
N LEU A 458 -10.65 17.10 36.02
CA LEU A 458 -10.02 18.41 36.28
C LEU A 458 -8.64 18.73 35.67
#